data_AF-A0A7W1RH06-F1
#
_entry.id   AF-A0A7W1RH06-F1
#
_cell.length_a   1.000
_cell.length_b   1.000
_cell.length_c   1.000
_cell.angle_alpha   90.00
_cell.angle_beta   90.00
_cell.angle_gamma   90.00
#
_symmetry.space_group_name_H-M   'P 1'
#
loop_
_entity.id
_entity.type
_entity.pdbx_description
1 polymer ?
#
loop_
_entity_poly.entity_id
_entity_poly.type
_entity_poly.pdbx_seq_one_letter_code
_entity_poly.pdbx_strand_id
1 'polypeptide(L)'
;MAFSPLGVMSSLLSITDGGMILFWTGACAYTARQIERDAPLNYPLLGLIILFGALFKWPIYVLWLLIIGAWGVFPRLISWRIVLGVAISLLGLLPSIYWNASHDWVTFRHVWATLAGGHAPKPSGATNAGNFLEYLGAQALLVSPILFILFLVGVWELRFAKNLKPRPKGVIFCGLVSMVILGTALILSLFMKMQGNWGIFAYPTAFVVIGWYACQIKTSAKKWLLGGIVLSVILCGIVFSIPYLQSNSIQIGGKYLPYKLNPFRHNMGWDRLEGELKNAGYNPEHDFLFGDKYQTASILSFYGEAQKRAYFLNLSAMRKNQFSFWPGIEKEQKGKRGFFIVTENASKLTTETAEITSRYQKLLQPYFEQVHFLGMKPLFYANGEVAKGAFIFECIGYSGEVPVDPHLY
;
A
#
# COMPACT_ATOMS: atom_id res chain seq x y z
N MET A 1 -13.67 -8.21 -11.17
CA MET A 1 -12.49 -7.70 -10.44
C MET A 1 -11.48 -7.03 -11.35
N ALA A 2 -10.92 -7.71 -12.35
CA ALA A 2 -9.84 -7.17 -13.20
C ALA A 2 -10.10 -5.77 -13.76
N PHE A 3 -11.31 -5.51 -14.27
CA PHE A 3 -11.69 -4.21 -14.83
C PHE A 3 -12.17 -3.15 -13.84
N SER A 4 -12.14 -3.44 -12.52
CA SER A 4 -12.45 -2.41 -11.50
C SER A 4 -11.23 -1.54 -11.22
N PRO A 5 -11.39 -0.30 -10.70
CA PRO A 5 -10.25 0.54 -10.35
C PRO A 5 -9.27 -0.14 -9.41
N LEU A 6 -9.76 -0.90 -8.42
CA LEU A 6 -8.98 -1.71 -7.51
C LEU A 6 -8.15 -2.74 -8.27
N GLY A 7 -8.76 -3.47 -9.21
CA GLY A 7 -8.09 -4.49 -10.00
C GLY A 7 -6.94 -3.92 -10.81
N VAL A 8 -7.20 -2.83 -11.54
CA VAL A 8 -6.20 -2.17 -12.41
C VAL A 8 -5.10 -1.49 -11.58
N MET A 9 -5.46 -0.78 -10.51
CA MET A 9 -4.46 -0.11 -9.67
C MET A 9 -3.60 -1.10 -8.89
N SER A 10 -4.20 -2.18 -8.37
CA SER A 10 -3.45 -3.19 -7.60
C SER A 10 -2.44 -3.96 -8.46
N SER A 11 -2.66 -4.08 -9.77
CA SER A 11 -1.68 -4.71 -10.66
C SER A 11 -0.45 -3.85 -10.95
N LEU A 12 -0.51 -2.55 -10.64
CA LEU A 12 0.59 -1.59 -10.89
C LEU A 12 1.33 -1.20 -9.60
N LEU A 13 0.83 -1.59 -8.44
CA LEU A 13 1.42 -1.26 -7.15
C LEU A 13 2.24 -2.43 -6.64
N SER A 14 3.54 -2.20 -6.40
CA SER A 14 4.40 -3.15 -5.70
C SER A 14 4.17 -3.05 -4.19
N ILE A 15 3.13 -3.73 -3.71
CA ILE A 15 2.73 -3.77 -2.30
C ILE A 15 2.48 -5.20 -1.83
N THR A 16 2.64 -5.46 -0.54
CA THR A 16 2.52 -6.82 0.04
C THR A 16 1.10 -7.39 -0.04
N ASP A 17 0.10 -6.55 -0.29
CA ASP A 17 -1.30 -6.95 -0.41
C ASP A 17 -1.53 -7.97 -1.54
N GLY A 18 -0.80 -7.87 -2.67
CA GLY A 18 -1.02 -8.71 -3.85
C GLY A 18 -0.88 -10.20 -3.57
N GLY A 19 0.23 -10.60 -2.93
CA GLY A 19 0.46 -12.01 -2.57
C GLY A 19 -0.55 -12.51 -1.55
N MET A 20 -0.88 -11.72 -0.53
CA MET A 20 -1.90 -12.11 0.45
C MET A 20 -3.28 -12.31 -0.21
N ILE A 21 -3.69 -11.43 -1.13
CA ILE A 21 -4.97 -11.53 -1.85
C ILE A 21 -5.04 -12.79 -2.70
N LEU A 22 -3.93 -13.21 -3.33
CA LEU A 22 -3.88 -14.45 -4.11
C LEU A 22 -4.26 -15.66 -3.24
N PHE A 23 -3.56 -15.85 -2.11
CA PHE A 23 -3.82 -16.96 -1.20
C PHE A 23 -5.18 -16.83 -0.50
N TRP A 24 -5.60 -15.62 -0.13
CA TRP A 24 -6.93 -15.35 0.39
C TRP A 24 -8.02 -15.79 -0.59
N THR A 25 -7.89 -15.40 -1.86
CA THR A 25 -8.85 -15.73 -2.92
C THR A 25 -8.90 -17.24 -3.15
N GLY A 26 -7.74 -17.90 -3.21
CA GLY A 26 -7.65 -19.36 -3.33
C GLY A 26 -8.33 -20.08 -2.15
N ALA A 27 -8.09 -19.61 -0.93
CA ALA A 27 -8.67 -20.17 0.29
C ALA A 27 -10.20 -19.99 0.33
N CYS A 28 -10.71 -18.80 -0.03
CA CYS A 28 -12.13 -18.53 -0.13
C CYS A 28 -12.79 -19.34 -1.24
N ALA A 29 -12.17 -19.46 -2.42
CA ALA A 29 -12.69 -20.23 -3.54
C ALA A 29 -12.78 -21.72 -3.22
N TYR A 30 -11.73 -22.28 -2.61
CA TYR A 30 -11.71 -23.66 -2.12
C TYR A 30 -12.81 -23.89 -1.08
N THR A 31 -12.92 -23.00 -0.09
CA THR A 31 -13.92 -23.10 0.98
C THR A 31 -15.34 -23.01 0.43
N ALA A 32 -15.63 -22.01 -0.41
CA ALA A 32 -16.91 -21.84 -1.07
C ALA A 32 -17.31 -23.07 -1.91
N ARG A 33 -16.35 -23.67 -2.64
CA ARG A 33 -16.57 -24.89 -3.42
C ARG A 33 -16.93 -26.09 -2.55
N GLN A 34 -16.26 -26.28 -1.42
CA GLN A 34 -16.56 -27.40 -0.51
C GLN A 34 -17.91 -27.23 0.16
N ILE A 35 -18.25 -26.00 0.57
CA ILE A 35 -19.57 -25.64 1.08
C ILE A 35 -20.65 -25.91 0.04
N GLU A 36 -20.43 -25.54 -1.23
CA GLU A 36 -21.39 -25.79 -2.32
C GLU A 36 -21.62 -27.29 -2.56
N ARG A 37 -20.57 -28.11 -2.39
CA ARG A 37 -20.62 -29.57 -2.57
C ARG A 37 -21.08 -30.33 -1.34
N ASP A 38 -21.42 -29.63 -0.25
CA ASP A 38 -21.69 -30.23 1.07
C ASP A 38 -20.57 -31.18 1.56
N ALA A 39 -19.34 -30.89 1.14
CA ALA A 39 -18.15 -31.68 1.43
C ALA A 39 -17.38 -31.09 2.62
N PRO A 40 -16.70 -31.94 3.42
CA PRO A 40 -15.85 -31.44 4.50
C PRO A 40 -14.64 -30.66 3.95
N LEU A 41 -14.14 -29.71 4.73
CA LEU A 41 -12.87 -29.05 4.43
C LEU A 41 -11.68 -29.96 4.76
N ASN A 42 -10.77 -30.11 3.80
CA ASN A 42 -9.38 -30.47 4.10
C ASN A 42 -8.68 -29.28 4.78
N TYR A 43 -8.71 -29.27 6.11
CA TYR A 43 -8.11 -28.24 6.95
C TYR A 43 -6.58 -28.14 6.84
N PRO A 44 -5.82 -29.24 6.74
CA PRO A 44 -4.39 -29.17 6.44
C PRO A 44 -4.07 -28.42 5.14
N LEU A 45 -4.80 -28.70 4.06
CA LEU A 45 -4.61 -27.98 2.79
C LEU A 45 -4.92 -26.48 2.95
N LEU A 46 -6.03 -26.15 3.63
CA LEU A 46 -6.38 -24.76 3.91
C LEU A 46 -5.30 -24.07 4.76
N GLY A 47 -4.75 -24.79 5.75
CA GLY A 47 -3.63 -24.33 6.56
C GLY A 47 -2.39 -24.01 5.75
N LEU A 48 -2.04 -24.85 4.76
CA LEU A 48 -0.94 -24.57 3.82
C LEU A 48 -1.21 -23.32 2.97
N ILE A 49 -2.44 -23.13 2.47
CA ILE A 49 -2.78 -21.94 1.70
C ILE A 49 -2.63 -20.67 2.57
N ILE A 50 -3.10 -20.71 3.82
CA ILE A 50 -2.98 -19.58 4.75
C ILE A 50 -1.53 -19.34 5.17
N LEU A 51 -0.73 -20.41 5.36
CA LEU A 51 0.72 -20.33 5.62
C LEU A 51 1.40 -19.45 4.57
N PHE A 52 1.23 -19.79 3.30
CA PHE A 52 1.90 -19.07 2.21
C PHE A 52 1.43 -17.62 2.09
N GLY A 53 0.13 -17.35 2.32
CA GLY A 53 -0.33 -15.96 2.34
C GLY A 53 0.16 -15.17 3.57
N ALA A 54 0.41 -15.83 4.69
CA ALA A 54 0.93 -15.19 5.90
C ALA A 54 2.38 -14.70 5.74
N LEU A 55 3.15 -15.31 4.83
CA LEU A 55 4.47 -14.84 4.43
C LEU A 55 4.43 -13.44 3.78
N PHE A 56 3.29 -13.06 3.18
CA PHE A 56 3.08 -11.73 2.62
C PHE A 56 2.47 -10.76 3.63
N LYS A 57 1.38 -11.17 4.30
CA LYS A 57 0.67 -10.31 5.26
C LYS A 57 -0.18 -11.12 6.24
N TRP A 58 -0.04 -10.82 7.53
CA TRP A 58 -0.76 -11.50 8.61
C TRP A 58 -2.29 -11.34 8.65
N PRO A 59 -2.94 -10.31 8.07
CA PRO A 59 -4.41 -10.25 8.03
C PRO A 59 -5.08 -11.48 7.41
N ILE A 60 -4.36 -12.33 6.65
CA ILE A 60 -4.90 -13.60 6.16
C ILE A 60 -5.44 -14.51 7.27
N TYR A 61 -4.91 -14.43 8.50
CA TYR A 61 -5.39 -15.25 9.62
C TYR A 61 -6.83 -14.94 10.03
N VAL A 62 -7.36 -13.76 9.65
CA VAL A 62 -8.79 -13.42 9.83
C VAL A 62 -9.69 -14.46 9.18
N LEU A 63 -9.24 -15.17 8.15
CA LEU A 63 -10.01 -16.22 7.51
C LEU A 63 -10.38 -17.36 8.47
N TRP A 64 -9.54 -17.70 9.45
CA TRP A 64 -9.90 -18.68 10.48
C TRP A 64 -11.11 -18.24 11.31
N LEU A 65 -11.14 -16.96 11.70
CA LEU A 65 -12.26 -16.39 12.44
C LEU A 65 -13.55 -16.41 11.61
N LEU A 66 -13.45 -16.14 10.30
CA LEU A 66 -14.60 -16.20 9.39
C LEU A 66 -15.12 -17.63 9.22
N ILE A 67 -14.23 -18.63 9.13
CA ILE A 67 -14.63 -20.05 9.01
C ILE A 67 -15.31 -20.53 10.30
N ILE A 68 -14.74 -20.20 11.46
CA ILE A 68 -15.32 -20.54 12.76
C ILE A 68 -16.67 -19.84 12.94
N GLY A 69 -16.75 -18.54 12.64
CA GLY A 69 -17.99 -17.78 12.69
C GLY A 69 -19.07 -18.30 11.73
N ALA A 70 -18.68 -19.00 10.67
CA ALA A 70 -19.60 -19.59 9.69
C ALA A 70 -20.13 -20.97 10.10
N TRP A 71 -19.69 -21.57 11.21
CA TRP A 71 -20.15 -22.89 11.67
C TRP A 71 -21.66 -22.98 11.90
N GLY A 72 -22.28 -21.91 12.42
CA GLY A 72 -23.73 -21.86 12.62
C GLY A 72 -24.54 -21.87 11.33
N VAL A 73 -23.92 -21.49 10.20
CA VAL A 73 -24.56 -21.46 8.87
C VAL A 73 -24.20 -22.70 8.06
N PHE A 74 -22.97 -23.20 8.21
CA PHE A 74 -22.45 -24.35 7.47
C PHE A 74 -21.87 -25.41 8.44
N PRO A 75 -22.72 -26.30 9.00
CA PRO A 75 -22.29 -27.29 9.99
C PRO A 75 -21.20 -28.25 9.49
N ARG A 76 -21.10 -28.48 8.17
CA ARG A 76 -20.05 -29.30 7.54
C ARG A 76 -18.64 -28.73 7.71
N LEU A 77 -18.52 -27.47 8.11
CA LEU A 77 -17.24 -26.88 8.48
C LEU A 77 -16.77 -27.35 9.87
N ILE A 78 -17.67 -27.77 10.77
CA ILE A 78 -17.28 -28.16 12.13
C ILE A 78 -16.42 -29.42 12.07
N SER A 79 -15.16 -29.31 12.50
CA SER A 79 -14.24 -30.43 12.60
C SER A 79 -13.08 -30.09 13.51
N TRP A 80 -12.66 -31.04 14.36
CA TRP A 80 -11.43 -30.91 15.16
C TRP A 80 -10.18 -30.72 14.30
N ARG A 81 -10.21 -31.16 13.03
CA ARG A 81 -9.11 -31.01 12.08
C ARG A 81 -8.75 -29.55 11.80
N ILE A 82 -9.61 -28.59 12.14
CA ILE A 82 -9.28 -27.15 12.10
C ILE A 82 -8.04 -26.83 12.93
N VAL A 83 -7.83 -27.50 14.07
CA VAL A 83 -6.66 -27.31 14.93
C VAL A 83 -5.38 -27.62 14.17
N LEU A 84 -5.37 -28.71 13.40
CA LEU A 84 -4.24 -29.08 12.56
C LEU A 84 -3.99 -28.06 11.44
N GLY A 85 -5.07 -27.57 10.79
CA GLY A 85 -4.96 -26.51 9.79
C GLY A 85 -4.37 -25.21 10.36
N VAL A 86 -4.86 -24.79 11.53
CA VAL A 86 -4.34 -23.62 12.26
C VAL A 86 -2.87 -23.83 12.60
N ALA A 87 -2.50 -24.97 13.19
CA ALA A 87 -1.12 -25.29 13.54
C ALA A 87 -0.18 -25.23 12.32
N ILE A 88 -0.58 -25.79 11.19
CA ILE A 88 0.18 -25.68 9.92
C ILE A 88 0.31 -24.22 9.50
N SER A 89 -0.79 -23.45 9.54
CA SER A 89 -0.76 -22.06 9.10
C SER A 89 0.20 -21.19 9.92
N LEU A 90 0.31 -21.43 11.23
CA LEU A 90 1.21 -20.71 12.14
C LEU A 90 2.69 -20.86 11.78
N LEU A 91 3.08 -21.89 11.03
CA LEU A 91 4.43 -22.02 10.50
C LEU A 91 4.82 -20.83 9.60
N GLY A 92 3.84 -20.16 8.98
CA GLY A 92 4.05 -18.95 8.17
C GLY A 92 4.48 -17.73 9.00
N LEU A 93 4.30 -17.75 10.32
CA LEU A 93 4.81 -16.71 11.21
C LEU A 93 6.28 -16.92 11.58
N LEU A 94 6.81 -18.14 11.46
CA LEU A 94 8.15 -18.48 11.96
C LEU A 94 9.25 -17.57 11.44
N PRO A 95 9.34 -17.23 10.13
CA PRO A 95 10.39 -16.34 9.65
C PRO A 95 10.34 -14.97 10.32
N SER A 96 9.13 -14.43 10.49
CA SER A 96 8.97 -13.10 11.07
C SER A 96 9.16 -13.09 12.59
N ILE A 97 8.71 -14.12 13.31
CA ILE A 97 8.95 -14.28 14.74
C ILE A 97 10.46 -14.43 14.99
N TYR A 98 11.14 -15.30 14.25
CA TYR A 98 12.57 -15.53 14.38
C TYR A 98 13.38 -14.24 14.13
N TRP A 99 13.05 -13.53 13.05
CA TRP A 99 13.72 -12.26 12.75
C TRP A 99 13.42 -11.20 13.81
N ASN A 100 12.18 -11.05 14.26
CA ASN A 100 11.82 -10.06 15.28
C ASN A 100 12.45 -10.35 16.64
N ALA A 101 12.57 -11.61 17.03
CA ALA A 101 13.19 -12.00 18.30
C ALA A 101 14.66 -11.58 18.39
N SER A 102 15.36 -11.48 17.25
CA SER A 102 16.74 -10.99 17.17
C SER A 102 16.86 -9.48 16.90
N HIS A 103 15.75 -8.77 16.72
CA HIS A 103 15.72 -7.35 16.31
C HIS A 103 14.73 -6.53 17.16
N ASP A 104 14.71 -6.76 18.48
CA ASP A 104 13.93 -6.00 19.45
C ASP A 104 12.43 -5.88 19.12
N TRP A 105 11.86 -6.90 18.47
CA TRP A 105 10.45 -6.94 18.08
C TRP A 105 9.98 -5.71 17.28
N VAL A 106 10.89 -5.10 16.50
CA VAL A 106 10.64 -3.85 15.77
C VAL A 106 9.38 -3.89 14.90
N THR A 107 9.11 -4.98 14.19
CA THR A 107 7.92 -5.10 13.34
C THR A 107 6.64 -5.04 14.18
N PHE A 108 6.60 -5.73 15.32
CA PHE A 108 5.44 -5.74 16.20
C PHE A 108 5.18 -4.35 16.79
N ARG A 109 6.25 -3.69 17.26
CA ARG A 109 6.16 -2.31 17.77
C ARG A 109 5.68 -1.35 16.67
N HIS A 110 6.15 -1.52 15.43
CA HIS A 110 5.71 -0.74 14.27
C HIS A 110 4.22 -0.96 13.93
N VAL A 111 3.75 -2.21 13.94
CA VAL A 111 2.34 -2.54 13.67
C VAL A 111 1.45 -1.95 14.76
N TRP A 112 1.83 -2.10 16.03
CA TRP A 112 1.12 -1.52 17.16
C TRP A 112 1.01 0.01 17.06
N ALA A 113 2.14 0.65 16.77
CA ALA A 113 2.24 2.08 16.49
C ALA A 113 1.31 2.54 15.36
N THR A 114 1.17 1.72 14.32
CA THR A 114 0.28 2.01 13.18
C THR A 114 -1.19 1.90 13.59
N LEU A 115 -1.55 0.89 14.38
CA LEU A 115 -2.90 0.71 14.91
C LEU A 115 -3.30 1.84 15.89
N ALA A 116 -2.36 2.38 16.65
CA ALA A 116 -2.59 3.49 17.59
C ALA A 116 -2.79 4.88 16.91
N GLY A 117 -2.76 4.94 15.58
CA GLY A 117 -2.97 6.16 14.79
C GLY A 117 -1.70 6.74 14.15
N GLY A 118 -0.59 5.99 14.13
CA GLY A 118 0.68 6.44 13.54
C GLY A 118 1.46 7.42 14.42
N HIS A 119 2.67 7.78 13.98
CA HIS A 119 3.63 8.63 14.71
C HIS A 119 3.76 10.05 14.14
N ALA A 120 2.85 10.48 13.26
CA ALA A 120 2.81 11.89 12.90
C ALA A 120 2.51 12.69 14.19
N PRO A 121 3.25 13.77 14.50
CA PRO A 121 2.96 14.59 15.67
C PRO A 121 1.48 14.96 15.67
N LYS A 122 0.72 14.43 16.63
CA LYS A 122 -0.67 14.84 16.80
C LYS A 122 -0.62 16.29 17.27
N PRO A 123 -1.27 17.24 16.57
CA PRO A 123 -1.48 18.57 17.13
C PRO A 123 -2.11 18.40 18.52
N SER A 124 -1.66 19.19 19.49
CA SER A 124 -2.21 19.17 20.84
C SER A 124 -3.74 19.31 20.77
N GLY A 125 -4.48 18.29 21.21
CA GLY A 125 -5.96 18.25 21.16
C GLY A 125 -6.57 17.43 20.01
N ALA A 126 -5.77 16.84 19.11
CA ALA A 126 -6.29 15.97 18.06
C ALA A 126 -6.77 14.63 18.62
N THR A 127 -8.09 14.41 18.62
CA THR A 127 -8.68 13.09 18.87
C THR A 127 -8.33 12.14 17.71
N ASN A 128 -8.33 10.84 17.96
CA ASN A 128 -8.35 9.83 16.89
C ASN A 128 -9.72 9.92 16.19
N ALA A 129 -9.93 10.96 15.38
CA ALA A 129 -11.15 11.11 14.62
C ALA A 129 -11.22 9.98 13.60
N GLY A 130 -12.32 9.23 13.64
CA GLY A 130 -12.67 8.30 12.57
C GLY A 130 -12.83 9.01 11.23
N ASN A 131 -12.74 8.26 10.15
CA ASN A 131 -12.92 8.76 8.78
C ASN A 131 -14.03 8.01 8.03
N PHE A 132 -15.13 7.70 8.70
CA PHE A 132 -16.22 6.87 8.18
C PHE A 132 -16.70 7.24 6.78
N LEU A 133 -17.04 8.51 6.53
CA LEU A 133 -17.53 8.95 5.21
C LEU A 133 -16.44 8.86 4.12
N GLU A 134 -15.19 9.19 4.47
CA GLU A 134 -14.04 9.05 3.57
C GLU A 134 -13.81 7.57 3.23
N TYR A 135 -13.84 6.70 4.22
CA TYR A 135 -13.62 5.27 4.06
C TYR A 135 -14.74 4.62 3.24
N LEU A 136 -16.01 4.96 3.51
CA LEU A 136 -17.16 4.50 2.73
C LEU A 136 -17.07 4.95 1.26
N GLY A 137 -16.74 6.23 1.03
CA GLY A 137 -16.50 6.76 -0.31
C GLY A 137 -15.35 6.04 -1.02
N ALA A 138 -14.26 5.74 -0.30
CA ALA A 138 -13.13 4.98 -0.83
C ALA A 138 -13.55 3.56 -1.23
N GLN A 139 -14.37 2.84 -0.44
CA GLN A 139 -14.84 1.50 -0.79
C GLN A 139 -15.70 1.49 -2.07
N ALA A 140 -16.53 2.53 -2.27
CA ALA A 140 -17.31 2.68 -3.49
C ALA A 140 -16.42 3.00 -4.71
N LEU A 141 -15.48 3.94 -4.56
CA LEU A 141 -14.60 4.36 -5.66
C LEU A 141 -13.56 3.31 -6.05
N LEU A 142 -13.05 2.53 -5.09
CA LEU A 142 -12.11 1.45 -5.37
C LEU A 142 -12.70 0.41 -6.31
N VAL A 143 -13.99 0.12 -6.24
CA VAL A 143 -14.60 -0.90 -7.12
C VAL A 143 -15.38 -0.31 -8.29
N SER A 144 -15.88 0.92 -8.16
CA SER A 144 -16.93 1.60 -8.95
C SER A 144 -18.23 1.68 -8.16
N PRO A 145 -18.84 2.88 -8.02
CA PRO A 145 -20.09 3.05 -7.29
C PRO A 145 -21.21 2.12 -7.76
N ILE A 146 -21.31 1.86 -9.07
CA ILE A 146 -22.34 0.96 -9.62
C ILE A 146 -22.10 -0.49 -9.18
N LEU A 147 -20.85 -0.96 -9.25
CA LEU A 147 -20.49 -2.32 -8.85
C LEU A 147 -20.61 -2.52 -7.34
N PHE A 148 -20.30 -1.47 -6.56
CA PHE A 148 -20.51 -1.46 -5.12
C PHE A 148 -22.01 -1.55 -4.76
N ILE A 149 -22.88 -0.79 -5.42
CA ILE A 149 -24.33 -0.90 -5.24
C ILE A 149 -24.83 -2.29 -5.64
N LEU A 150 -24.37 -2.85 -6.76
CA LEU A 150 -24.74 -4.21 -7.16
C LEU A 150 -24.33 -5.26 -6.14
N PHE A 151 -23.19 -5.09 -5.48
CA PHE A 151 -22.79 -5.95 -4.37
C PHE A 151 -23.78 -5.84 -3.20
N LEU A 152 -24.11 -4.63 -2.75
CA LEU A 152 -25.05 -4.41 -1.65
C LEU A 152 -26.43 -5.00 -1.95
N VAL A 153 -26.94 -4.78 -3.17
CA VAL A 153 -28.21 -5.38 -3.62
C VAL A 153 -28.10 -6.90 -3.69
N GLY A 154 -27.00 -7.44 -4.23
CA GLY A 154 -26.78 -8.89 -4.27
C GLY A 154 -26.79 -9.54 -2.88
N VAL A 155 -26.16 -8.89 -1.89
CA VAL A 155 -26.20 -9.33 -0.48
C VAL A 155 -27.63 -9.23 0.09
N TRP A 156 -28.33 -8.14 -0.19
CA TRP A 156 -29.71 -7.95 0.24
C TRP A 156 -30.62 -9.08 -0.28
N GLU A 157 -30.50 -9.41 -1.56
CA GLU A 157 -31.25 -10.49 -2.21
C GLU A 157 -30.89 -11.86 -1.63
N LEU A 158 -29.60 -12.12 -1.31
CA LEU A 158 -29.18 -13.35 -0.61
C LEU A 158 -29.88 -13.51 0.75
N ARG A 159 -30.11 -12.41 1.47
CA ARG A 159 -30.70 -12.44 2.82
C ARG A 159 -32.22 -12.52 2.81
N PHE A 160 -32.89 -11.71 1.97
CA PHE A 160 -34.32 -11.41 2.12
C PHE A 160 -35.21 -11.95 1.00
N ALA A 161 -34.67 -12.29 -0.16
CA ALA A 161 -35.52 -12.64 -1.30
C ALA A 161 -36.01 -14.09 -1.21
N LYS A 162 -37.16 -14.29 -0.53
CA LYS A 162 -37.77 -15.60 -0.26
C LYS A 162 -38.14 -16.40 -1.52
N ASN A 163 -38.24 -15.71 -2.67
CA ASN A 163 -38.76 -16.28 -3.93
C ASN A 163 -37.69 -16.47 -5.01
N LEU A 164 -36.39 -16.37 -4.68
CA LEU A 164 -35.33 -16.63 -5.65
C LEU A 164 -35.03 -18.13 -5.79
N LYS A 165 -34.53 -18.50 -6.97
CA LYS A 165 -33.83 -19.76 -7.32
C LYS A 165 -32.90 -20.25 -6.18
N PRO A 166 -32.50 -21.54 -6.16
CA PRO A 166 -31.64 -22.07 -5.10
C PRO A 166 -30.45 -21.15 -4.82
N ARG A 167 -30.33 -20.72 -3.56
CA ARG A 167 -29.26 -19.84 -3.08
C ARG A 167 -28.00 -20.70 -2.91
N PRO A 168 -26.97 -20.56 -3.77
CA PRO A 168 -25.80 -21.41 -3.68
C PRO A 168 -25.10 -21.16 -2.34
N LYS A 169 -24.85 -22.22 -1.57
CA LYS A 169 -24.25 -22.12 -0.23
C LYS A 169 -22.87 -21.45 -0.29
N GLY A 170 -22.10 -21.72 -1.34
CA GLY A 170 -20.82 -21.07 -1.59
C GLY A 170 -20.95 -19.56 -1.83
N VAL A 171 -22.01 -19.10 -2.50
CA VAL A 171 -22.27 -17.67 -2.71
C VAL A 171 -22.69 -16.99 -1.39
N ILE A 172 -23.47 -17.68 -0.55
CA ILE A 172 -23.80 -17.20 0.80
C ILE A 172 -22.52 -17.00 1.61
N PHE A 173 -21.60 -17.97 1.60
CA PHE A 173 -20.29 -17.84 2.24
C PHE A 173 -19.51 -16.63 1.72
N CYS A 174 -19.46 -16.43 0.40
CA CYS A 174 -18.81 -15.26 -0.21
C CYS A 174 -19.43 -13.94 0.27
N GLY A 175 -20.76 -13.87 0.36
CA GLY A 175 -21.46 -12.69 0.89
C GLY A 175 -21.14 -12.43 2.35
N LEU A 176 -21.12 -13.47 3.19
CA LEU A 176 -20.76 -13.38 4.61
C LEU A 176 -19.33 -12.85 4.78
N VAL A 177 -18.35 -13.42 4.07
CA VAL A 177 -16.94 -12.99 4.11
C VAL A 177 -16.82 -11.51 3.78
N SER A 178 -17.36 -11.08 2.63
CA SER A 178 -17.26 -9.68 2.21
C SER A 178 -17.96 -8.72 3.18
N MET A 179 -19.15 -9.07 3.66
CA MET A 179 -19.92 -8.22 4.57
C MET A 179 -19.27 -8.09 5.94
N VAL A 180 -18.71 -9.17 6.49
CA VAL A 180 -18.02 -9.10 7.79
C VAL A 180 -16.78 -8.21 7.68
N ILE A 181 -15.97 -8.35 6.62
CA ILE A 181 -14.77 -7.52 6.45
C ILE A 181 -15.12 -6.06 6.23
N LEU A 182 -16.01 -5.76 5.27
CA LEU A 182 -16.39 -4.37 4.98
C LEU A 182 -17.14 -3.73 6.15
N GLY A 183 -18.04 -4.48 6.81
CA GLY A 183 -18.80 -4.02 7.96
C GLY A 183 -17.92 -3.73 9.17
N THR A 184 -17.01 -4.64 9.53
CA THR A 184 -16.06 -4.40 10.63
C THR A 184 -15.13 -3.23 10.34
N ALA A 185 -14.61 -3.12 9.13
CA ALA A 185 -13.76 -2.00 8.73
C ALA A 185 -14.53 -0.66 8.75
N LEU A 186 -15.79 -0.63 8.32
CA LEU A 186 -16.65 0.54 8.43
C LEU A 186 -16.92 0.92 9.90
N ILE A 187 -17.19 -0.06 10.78
CA ILE A 187 -17.37 0.21 12.21
C ILE A 187 -16.09 0.79 12.81
N LEU A 188 -14.92 0.18 12.52
CA LEU A 188 -13.64 0.68 12.99
C LEU A 188 -13.34 2.09 12.47
N SER A 189 -13.78 2.44 11.25
CA SER A 189 -13.60 3.78 10.69
C SER A 189 -14.37 4.87 11.44
N LEU A 190 -15.28 4.54 12.37
CA LEU A 190 -15.88 5.51 13.30
C LEU A 190 -14.90 5.93 14.41
N PHE A 191 -13.96 5.06 14.77
CA PHE A 191 -13.08 5.22 15.94
C PHE A 191 -11.61 5.49 15.57
N MET A 192 -11.21 5.14 14.35
CA MET A 192 -9.84 5.34 13.88
C MET A 192 -9.80 5.60 12.38
N LYS A 193 -8.71 6.22 11.92
CA LYS A 193 -8.49 6.44 10.49
C LYS A 193 -8.20 5.10 9.80
N MET A 194 -9.15 4.65 8.99
CA MET A 194 -9.03 3.47 8.14
C MET A 194 -8.49 3.86 6.77
N GLN A 195 -7.47 3.15 6.30
CA GLN A 195 -6.95 3.32 4.95
C GLN A 195 -7.81 2.52 3.96
N GLY A 196 -8.10 3.11 2.80
CA GLY A 196 -8.97 2.48 1.80
C GLY A 196 -8.54 1.07 1.39
N ASN A 197 -7.23 0.79 1.37
CA ASN A 197 -6.70 -0.52 0.99
C ASN A 197 -6.81 -1.59 2.09
N TRP A 198 -7.14 -1.24 3.35
CA TRP A 198 -7.16 -2.22 4.44
C TRP A 198 -8.27 -3.27 4.28
N GLY A 199 -9.37 -2.96 3.60
CA GLY A 199 -10.50 -3.88 3.38
C GLY A 199 -10.49 -4.63 2.05
N ILE A 200 -9.45 -4.51 1.23
CA ILE A 200 -9.51 -4.94 -0.19
C ILE A 200 -9.69 -6.43 -0.41
N PHE A 201 -9.30 -7.25 0.56
CA PHE A 201 -9.48 -8.70 0.52
C PHE A 201 -10.94 -9.14 0.69
N ALA A 202 -11.86 -8.21 0.99
CA ALA A 202 -13.30 -8.46 0.90
C ALA A 202 -13.80 -8.61 -0.53
N TYR A 203 -13.11 -8.03 -1.51
CA TYR A 203 -13.66 -7.87 -2.86
C TYR A 203 -13.62 -9.12 -3.76
N PRO A 204 -12.63 -10.04 -3.67
CA PRO A 204 -12.68 -11.27 -4.46
C PRO A 204 -14.00 -12.02 -4.30
N THR A 205 -14.49 -12.20 -3.07
CA THR A 205 -15.79 -12.82 -2.77
C THR A 205 -16.97 -11.90 -3.10
N ALA A 206 -16.82 -10.58 -3.00
CA ALA A 206 -17.87 -9.62 -3.39
C ALA A 206 -18.20 -9.71 -4.87
N PHE A 207 -17.18 -9.88 -5.73
CA PHE A 207 -17.39 -10.06 -7.17
C PHE A 207 -18.12 -11.36 -7.52
N VAL A 208 -18.00 -12.41 -6.70
CA VAL A 208 -18.81 -13.63 -6.86
C VAL A 208 -20.29 -13.33 -6.61
N VAL A 209 -20.61 -12.55 -5.56
CA VAL A 209 -21.98 -12.12 -5.25
C VAL A 209 -22.56 -11.23 -6.36
N ILE A 210 -21.77 -10.26 -6.86
CA ILE A 210 -22.17 -9.41 -7.99
C ILE A 210 -22.49 -10.27 -9.22
N GLY A 211 -21.61 -11.22 -9.56
CA GLY A 211 -21.78 -12.10 -10.70
C GLY A 211 -23.01 -12.99 -10.57
N TRP A 212 -23.23 -13.60 -9.40
CA TRP A 212 -24.43 -14.37 -9.11
C TRP A 212 -25.70 -13.53 -9.28
N TYR A 213 -25.75 -12.34 -8.68
CA TYR A 213 -26.94 -11.49 -8.74
C TYR A 213 -27.23 -11.02 -10.18
N ALA A 214 -26.23 -10.43 -10.85
CA ALA A 214 -26.43 -9.81 -12.15
C ALA A 214 -26.58 -10.82 -13.31
N CYS A 215 -26.02 -12.02 -13.19
CA CYS A 215 -26.03 -13.01 -14.27
C CYS A 215 -27.01 -14.16 -14.06
N GLN A 216 -27.33 -14.55 -12.81
CA GLN A 216 -28.16 -15.73 -12.54
C GLN A 216 -29.54 -15.39 -11.96
N ILE A 217 -29.61 -14.32 -11.16
CA ILE A 217 -30.84 -13.92 -10.47
C ILE A 217 -31.65 -12.92 -11.30
N LYS A 218 -31.07 -11.77 -11.61
CA LYS A 218 -31.75 -10.69 -12.32
C LYS A 218 -30.97 -10.34 -13.57
N THR A 219 -31.30 -10.99 -14.69
CA THR A 219 -30.62 -10.77 -15.98
C THR A 219 -30.70 -9.32 -16.45
N SER A 220 -31.75 -8.59 -16.08
CA SER A 220 -31.85 -7.14 -16.33
C SER A 220 -30.82 -6.31 -15.56
N ALA A 221 -30.19 -6.84 -14.51
CA ALA A 221 -29.06 -6.23 -13.82
C ALA A 221 -27.72 -6.40 -14.55
N LYS A 222 -27.65 -7.27 -15.58
CA LYS A 222 -26.46 -7.39 -16.45
C LYS A 222 -26.08 -6.06 -17.11
N LYS A 223 -27.06 -5.22 -17.47
CA LYS A 223 -26.79 -3.87 -18.01
C LYS A 223 -26.08 -2.97 -17.01
N TRP A 224 -26.41 -3.08 -15.72
CA TRP A 224 -25.74 -2.35 -14.64
C TRP A 224 -24.35 -2.91 -14.38
N LEU A 225 -24.16 -4.23 -14.49
CA LEU A 225 -22.82 -4.84 -14.41
C LEU A 225 -21.92 -4.29 -15.53
N LEU A 226 -22.39 -4.31 -16.77
CA LEU A 226 -21.67 -3.75 -17.92
C LEU A 226 -21.43 -2.25 -17.75
N GLY A 227 -22.45 -1.48 -17.35
CA GLY A 227 -22.31 -0.05 -17.07
C GLY A 227 -21.30 0.24 -15.96
N GLY A 228 -21.24 -0.59 -14.91
CA GLY A 228 -20.27 -0.48 -13.84
C GLY A 228 -18.84 -0.80 -14.29
N ILE A 229 -18.65 -1.77 -15.19
CA ILE A 229 -17.37 -2.08 -15.82
C ILE A 229 -16.93 -0.92 -16.72
N VAL A 230 -17.81 -0.43 -17.59
CA VAL A 230 -17.52 0.72 -18.48
C VAL A 230 -17.15 1.95 -17.65
N LEU A 231 -17.92 2.26 -16.60
CA LEU A 231 -17.61 3.34 -15.67
C LEU A 231 -16.23 3.13 -15.02
N SER A 232 -15.89 1.90 -14.62
CA SER A 232 -14.57 1.59 -14.05
C SER A 232 -13.43 1.90 -15.02
N VAL A 233 -13.58 1.49 -16.29
CA VAL A 233 -12.58 1.75 -17.34
C VAL A 233 -12.45 3.25 -17.58
N ILE A 234 -13.57 3.98 -17.65
CA ILE A 234 -13.57 5.45 -17.81
C ILE A 234 -12.87 6.11 -16.63
N LEU A 235 -13.20 5.75 -15.39
CA LEU A 235 -12.57 6.31 -14.19
C LEU A 235 -11.06 6.04 -14.17
N CYS A 236 -10.63 4.83 -14.53
CA CYS A 236 -9.21 4.50 -14.65
C CYS A 236 -8.54 5.34 -15.74
N GLY A 237 -9.16 5.46 -16.92
CA GLY A 237 -8.64 6.27 -18.03
C GLY A 237 -8.48 7.74 -17.64
N ILE A 238 -9.48 8.31 -16.95
CA ILE A 238 -9.40 9.67 -16.40
C ILE A 238 -8.21 9.78 -15.46
N VAL A 239 -8.10 8.90 -14.46
CA VAL A 239 -7.02 8.93 -13.48
C VAL A 239 -5.64 8.81 -14.15
N PHE A 240 -5.45 7.86 -15.07
CA PHE A 240 -4.17 7.67 -15.78
C PHE A 240 -3.84 8.80 -16.76
N SER A 241 -4.83 9.54 -17.25
CA SER A 241 -4.58 10.72 -18.09
C SER A 241 -4.09 11.94 -17.30
N ILE A 242 -4.29 11.98 -15.97
CA ILE A 242 -3.93 13.14 -15.14
C ILE A 242 -2.46 13.58 -15.33
N PRO A 243 -1.45 12.69 -15.25
CA PRO A 243 -0.06 13.09 -15.42
C PRO A 243 0.22 13.65 -16.83
N TYR A 244 -0.41 13.08 -17.86
CA TYR A 244 -0.28 13.55 -19.24
C TYR A 244 -0.88 14.95 -19.42
N LEU A 245 -2.09 15.18 -18.90
CA LEU A 245 -2.76 16.48 -18.95
C LEU A 245 -1.91 17.56 -18.26
N GLN A 246 -1.34 17.23 -17.10
CA GLN A 246 -0.48 18.14 -16.35
C GLN A 246 0.86 18.40 -17.05
N SER A 247 1.50 17.37 -17.61
CA SER A 247 2.80 17.53 -18.28
C SER A 247 2.70 18.37 -19.56
N ASN A 248 1.54 18.33 -20.23
CA ASN A 248 1.30 19.06 -21.49
C ASN A 248 0.50 20.36 -21.28
N SER A 249 0.28 20.80 -20.04
CA SER A 249 -0.46 22.03 -19.73
C SER A 249 -1.85 22.08 -20.39
N ILE A 250 -2.57 20.96 -20.41
CA ILE A 250 -3.90 20.87 -21.02
C ILE A 250 -4.94 21.40 -20.03
N GLN A 251 -5.72 22.40 -20.46
CA GLN A 251 -6.80 22.97 -19.67
C GLN A 251 -8.12 22.22 -19.91
N ILE A 252 -8.89 22.00 -18.85
CA ILE A 252 -10.26 21.47 -18.92
C ILE A 252 -11.21 22.56 -18.42
N GLY A 253 -12.13 23.02 -19.27
CA GLY A 253 -13.04 24.12 -18.93
C GLY A 253 -12.30 25.43 -18.60
N GLY A 254 -11.19 25.71 -19.30
CA GLY A 254 -10.38 26.92 -19.11
C GLY A 254 -9.53 26.94 -17.84
N LYS A 255 -9.40 25.80 -17.13
CA LYS A 255 -8.59 25.69 -15.90
C LYS A 255 -7.60 24.54 -15.99
N TYR A 256 -6.40 24.77 -15.44
CA TYR A 256 -5.42 23.71 -15.24
C TYR A 256 -5.84 22.77 -14.11
N LEU A 257 -5.54 21.48 -14.27
CA LEU A 257 -5.75 20.50 -13.22
C LEU A 257 -4.65 20.66 -12.14
N PRO A 258 -4.98 20.99 -10.88
CA PRO A 258 -3.98 21.21 -9.84
C PRO A 258 -3.10 19.98 -9.57
N TYR A 259 -1.79 20.16 -9.46
CA TYR A 259 -0.83 19.07 -9.19
C TYR A 259 -1.18 18.26 -7.94
N LYS A 260 -1.72 18.93 -6.89
CA LYS A 260 -2.15 18.26 -5.66
C LYS A 260 -3.19 17.14 -5.85
N LEU A 261 -3.97 17.18 -6.95
CA LEU A 261 -4.97 16.17 -7.28
C LEU A 261 -4.38 14.95 -8.03
N ASN A 262 -3.10 14.99 -8.40
CA ASN A 262 -2.46 13.87 -9.09
C ASN A 262 -2.15 12.73 -8.10
N PRO A 263 -2.81 11.56 -8.23
CA PRO A 263 -2.55 10.42 -7.34
C PRO A 263 -1.18 9.78 -7.59
N PHE A 264 -0.57 10.03 -8.76
CA PHE A 264 0.74 9.52 -9.15
C PHE A 264 1.89 10.49 -8.84
N ARG A 265 1.65 11.63 -8.17
CA ARG A 265 2.68 12.65 -7.89
C ARG A 265 3.96 12.08 -7.28
N HIS A 266 3.86 11.05 -6.44
CA HIS A 266 5.03 10.39 -5.83
C HIS A 266 5.80 9.47 -6.79
N ASN A 267 5.21 9.11 -7.94
CA ASN A 267 5.76 8.20 -8.93
C ASN A 267 6.33 8.92 -10.17
N MET A 268 6.10 10.23 -10.29
CA MET A 268 6.52 11.01 -11.47
C MET A 268 7.93 11.60 -11.33
N GLY A 269 8.61 11.82 -12.46
CA GLY A 269 9.84 12.61 -12.59
C GLY A 269 11.15 11.86 -12.30
N TRP A 270 11.07 10.57 -12.01
CA TRP A 270 12.25 9.77 -11.67
C TRP A 270 13.11 9.41 -12.88
N ASP A 271 12.54 9.45 -14.08
CA ASP A 271 13.22 9.29 -15.37
C ASP A 271 14.33 10.32 -15.60
N ARG A 272 14.24 11.50 -14.97
CA ARG A 272 15.27 12.55 -15.07
C ARG A 272 16.37 12.44 -14.01
N LEU A 273 16.14 11.69 -12.94
CA LEU A 273 17.01 11.69 -11.77
C LEU A 273 18.44 11.26 -12.11
N GLU A 274 18.60 10.21 -12.91
CA GLU A 274 19.91 9.71 -13.34
C GLU A 274 20.71 10.78 -14.11
N GLY A 275 20.07 11.43 -15.09
CA GLY A 275 20.70 12.49 -15.87
C GLY A 275 21.09 13.69 -15.01
N GLU A 276 20.23 14.09 -14.07
CA GLU A 276 20.53 15.20 -13.16
C GLU A 276 21.67 14.87 -12.17
N LEU A 277 21.77 13.62 -11.70
CA LEU A 277 22.90 13.17 -10.88
C LEU A 277 24.20 13.18 -11.68
N LYS A 278 24.19 12.68 -12.91
CA LYS A 278 25.36 12.70 -13.81
C LYS A 278 25.82 14.11 -14.11
N ASN A 279 24.88 15.01 -14.40
CA ASN A 279 25.17 16.44 -14.62
C ASN A 279 25.71 17.13 -13.36
N ALA A 280 25.37 16.62 -12.17
CA ALA A 280 25.93 17.06 -10.90
C ALA A 280 27.32 16.47 -10.59
N GLY A 281 27.85 15.58 -11.43
CA GLY A 281 29.19 14.99 -11.30
C GLY A 281 29.25 13.68 -10.50
N TYR A 282 28.10 13.04 -10.26
CA TYR A 282 28.04 11.71 -9.65
C TYR A 282 28.67 10.66 -10.58
N ASN A 283 29.56 9.83 -10.03
CA ASN A 283 30.13 8.67 -10.69
C ASN A 283 29.91 7.41 -9.83
N PRO A 284 29.12 6.42 -10.30
CA PRO A 284 28.77 5.24 -9.51
C PRO A 284 29.98 4.36 -9.13
N GLU A 285 31.13 4.48 -9.79
CA GLU A 285 32.34 3.70 -9.48
C GLU A 285 33.10 4.22 -8.25
N HIS A 286 32.94 5.49 -7.91
CA HIS A 286 33.71 6.14 -6.85
C HIS A 286 32.82 6.77 -5.78
N ASP A 287 31.58 7.10 -6.12
CA ASP A 287 30.64 7.81 -5.28
C ASP A 287 29.48 6.92 -4.83
N PHE A 288 28.85 7.28 -3.73
CA PHE A 288 27.63 6.62 -3.25
C PHE A 288 26.45 7.59 -3.16
N LEU A 289 25.23 7.07 -3.31
CA LEU A 289 24.00 7.84 -3.17
C LEU A 289 23.38 7.60 -1.80
N PHE A 290 22.82 8.64 -1.19
CA PHE A 290 22.12 8.49 0.09
C PHE A 290 21.04 9.56 0.30
N GLY A 291 20.13 9.30 1.25
CA GLY A 291 19.04 10.20 1.61
C GLY A 291 18.57 10.03 3.06
N ASP A 292 17.75 10.96 3.55
CA ASP A 292 17.26 10.96 4.94
C ASP A 292 15.90 10.27 5.14
N LYS A 293 15.36 9.70 4.06
CA LYS A 293 14.10 8.97 4.00
C LYS A 293 14.28 7.68 3.24
N TYR A 294 13.64 6.61 3.72
CA TYR A 294 13.68 5.32 3.04
C TYR A 294 13.12 5.39 1.62
N GLN A 295 12.11 6.24 1.37
CA GLN A 295 11.57 6.41 0.01
C GLN A 295 12.65 6.94 -0.94
N THR A 296 13.41 7.96 -0.51
CA THR A 296 14.48 8.54 -1.32
C THR A 296 15.60 7.52 -1.55
N ALA A 297 16.04 6.81 -0.50
CA ALA A 297 17.05 5.75 -0.64
C ALA A 297 16.59 4.64 -1.61
N SER A 298 15.33 4.21 -1.55
CA SER A 298 14.77 3.25 -2.51
C SER A 298 14.75 3.78 -3.94
N ILE A 299 14.34 5.03 -4.15
CA ILE A 299 14.31 5.66 -5.48
C ILE A 299 15.72 5.78 -6.06
N LEU A 300 16.69 6.22 -5.26
CA LEU A 300 18.09 6.33 -5.67
C LEU A 300 18.69 4.96 -6.02
N SER A 301 18.32 3.91 -5.28
CA SER A 301 18.78 2.54 -5.58
C SER A 301 18.21 2.03 -6.92
N PHE A 302 16.98 2.42 -7.27
CA PHE A 302 16.29 1.94 -8.46
C PHE A 302 16.60 2.74 -9.72
N TYR A 303 16.66 4.08 -9.60
CA TYR A 303 16.85 5.04 -10.69
C TYR A 303 18.27 5.62 -10.77
N GLY A 304 19.14 5.31 -9.81
CA GLY A 304 20.55 5.69 -9.89
C GLY A 304 21.30 4.88 -10.94
N GLU A 305 22.32 5.49 -11.54
CA GLU A 305 23.21 4.82 -12.50
C GLU A 305 23.80 3.54 -11.88
N ALA A 306 23.88 2.48 -12.69
CA ALA A 306 24.29 1.12 -12.28
C ALA A 306 23.42 0.45 -11.21
N GLN A 307 22.30 1.06 -10.78
CA GLN A 307 21.34 0.50 -9.81
C GLN A 307 21.99 -0.02 -8.51
N LYS A 308 23.07 0.65 -8.08
CA LYS A 308 23.75 0.33 -6.82
C LYS A 308 22.87 0.72 -5.64
N ARG A 309 22.94 -0.05 -4.55
CA ARG A 309 22.21 0.23 -3.31
C ARG A 309 22.61 1.61 -2.78
N ALA A 310 21.63 2.51 -2.69
CA ALA A 310 21.76 3.77 -1.98
C ALA A 310 21.49 3.60 -0.48
N TYR A 311 21.95 4.55 0.32
CA TYR A 311 21.92 4.44 1.77
C TYR A 311 20.91 5.37 2.42
N PHE A 312 20.46 4.97 3.61
CA PHE A 312 19.60 5.76 4.47
C PHE A 312 20.43 6.31 5.63
N LEU A 313 20.53 7.63 5.72
CA LEU A 313 21.18 8.31 6.84
C LEU A 313 20.12 9.07 7.65
N ASN A 314 19.85 8.63 8.87
CA ASN A 314 18.69 9.09 9.64
C ASN A 314 18.87 10.46 10.31
N LEU A 315 19.09 11.50 9.50
CA LEU A 315 19.36 12.87 9.96
C LEU A 315 18.17 13.52 10.70
N SER A 316 16.96 13.01 10.46
CA SER A 316 15.72 13.57 11.02
C SER A 316 15.18 12.76 12.22
N ALA A 317 15.97 11.85 12.79
CA ALA A 317 15.57 10.97 13.92
C ALA A 317 14.22 10.27 13.68
N MET A 318 13.97 9.86 12.44
CA MET A 318 12.75 9.17 12.02
C MET A 318 12.78 7.72 12.53
N ARG A 319 11.61 7.08 12.62
CA ARG A 319 11.53 5.65 12.96
C ARG A 319 12.41 4.78 12.04
N LYS A 320 12.91 3.64 12.54
CA LYS A 320 13.68 2.73 11.68
C LYS A 320 12.82 2.17 10.56
N ASN A 321 13.51 1.74 9.52
CA ASN A 321 12.94 1.11 8.33
C ASN A 321 13.89 0.02 7.86
N GLN A 322 13.59 -0.64 6.73
CA GLN A 322 14.39 -1.75 6.22
C GLN A 322 15.87 -1.42 6.03
N PHE A 323 16.22 -0.17 5.66
CA PHE A 323 17.61 0.24 5.47
C PHE A 323 18.38 0.35 6.78
N SER A 324 17.69 0.56 7.91
CA SER A 324 18.32 0.61 9.24
C SER A 324 18.88 -0.74 9.70
N PHE A 325 18.49 -1.84 9.05
CA PHE A 325 18.93 -3.19 9.35
C PHE A 325 19.93 -3.74 8.34
N TRP A 326 20.27 -2.95 7.32
CA TRP A 326 21.32 -3.27 6.37
C TRP A 326 22.64 -2.68 6.83
N PRO A 327 23.79 -3.17 6.33
CA PRO A 327 25.06 -2.49 6.52
C PRO A 327 24.94 -1.01 6.11
N GLY A 328 25.24 -0.10 7.03
CA GLY A 328 25.15 1.33 6.81
C GLY A 328 26.39 1.91 6.14
N ILE A 329 26.35 3.22 5.87
CA ILE A 329 27.46 3.94 5.22
C ILE A 329 28.74 3.89 6.05
N GLU A 330 28.64 3.79 7.37
CA GLU A 330 29.77 3.75 8.32
C GLU A 330 30.70 2.56 8.08
N LYS A 331 30.15 1.45 7.59
CA LYS A 331 30.92 0.22 7.34
C LYS A 331 31.52 0.18 5.94
N GLU A 332 30.93 0.85 4.97
CA GLU A 332 31.21 0.60 3.55
C GLU A 332 31.77 1.82 2.80
N GLN A 333 31.53 3.05 3.29
CA GLN A 333 31.78 4.28 2.53
C GLN A 333 32.65 5.30 3.27
N LYS A 334 33.35 4.89 4.34
CA LYS A 334 34.27 5.76 5.09
C LYS A 334 35.33 6.39 4.16
N GLY A 335 35.56 7.70 4.31
CA GLY A 335 36.50 8.49 3.53
C GLY A 335 36.06 8.78 2.09
N LYS A 336 34.94 8.20 1.62
CA LYS A 336 34.49 8.39 0.24
C LYS A 336 33.62 9.65 0.09
N ARG A 337 33.41 10.02 -1.17
CA ARG A 337 32.48 11.06 -1.59
C ARG A 337 31.10 10.46 -1.83
N GLY A 338 30.06 11.19 -1.47
CA GLY A 338 28.67 10.78 -1.66
C GLY A 338 27.77 11.94 -2.06
N PHE A 339 26.65 11.61 -2.69
CA PHE A 339 25.63 12.56 -3.10
C PHE A 339 24.37 12.35 -2.27
N PHE A 340 24.04 13.37 -1.47
CA PHE A 340 22.84 13.39 -0.65
C PHE A 340 21.70 14.05 -1.42
N ILE A 341 20.56 13.37 -1.48
CA ILE A 341 19.40 13.84 -2.25
C ILE A 341 18.20 14.03 -1.35
N VAL A 342 17.54 15.18 -1.50
CA VAL A 342 16.22 15.45 -0.90
C VAL A 342 15.25 15.78 -2.03
N THR A 343 14.13 15.06 -2.08
CA THR A 343 13.10 15.31 -3.09
C THR A 343 11.90 15.99 -2.45
N GLU A 344 11.40 17.08 -3.04
CA GLU A 344 10.19 17.76 -2.59
C GLU A 344 9.26 18.17 -3.74
N ASN A 345 7.98 18.39 -3.42
CA ASN A 345 6.96 18.83 -4.36
C ASN A 345 6.76 20.36 -4.36
N ALA A 346 6.18 20.88 -5.45
CA ALA A 346 6.00 22.29 -5.79
C ALA A 346 5.70 23.24 -4.62
N SER A 347 4.77 22.87 -3.74
CA SER A 347 4.33 23.71 -2.62
C SER A 347 5.46 24.11 -1.65
N LYS A 348 6.57 23.38 -1.65
CA LYS A 348 7.74 23.64 -0.82
C LYS A 348 8.95 24.14 -1.59
N LEU A 349 8.98 23.98 -2.92
CA LEU A 349 10.16 24.30 -3.73
C LEU A 349 10.43 25.80 -3.79
N THR A 350 9.39 26.64 -3.95
CA THR A 350 9.56 28.09 -4.12
C THR A 350 9.73 28.86 -2.81
N THR A 351 9.21 28.34 -1.70
CA THR A 351 9.21 29.05 -0.41
C THR A 351 10.26 28.54 0.58
N GLU A 352 10.65 27.26 0.49
CA GLU A 352 11.50 26.61 1.50
C GLU A 352 12.91 26.25 0.98
N THR A 353 13.30 26.62 -0.25
CA THR A 353 14.61 26.24 -0.81
C THR A 353 15.78 26.63 0.10
N ALA A 354 15.83 27.88 0.55
CA ALA A 354 16.90 28.35 1.44
C ALA A 354 16.87 27.64 2.81
N GLU A 355 15.67 27.34 3.32
CA GLU A 355 15.48 26.63 4.58
C GLU A 355 15.96 25.17 4.48
N ILE A 356 15.56 24.46 3.42
CA ILE A 356 15.97 23.07 3.14
C ILE A 356 17.49 23.02 2.99
N THR A 357 18.07 23.91 2.17
CA THR A 357 19.52 23.97 1.96
C THR A 357 20.27 24.20 3.27
N SER A 358 19.91 25.25 4.01
CA SER A 358 20.55 25.58 5.29
C SER A 358 20.42 24.44 6.31
N ARG A 359 19.22 23.85 6.42
CA ARG A 359 18.95 22.72 7.31
C ARG A 359 19.84 21.54 7.01
N TYR A 360 19.88 21.06 5.76
CA TYR A 360 20.62 19.84 5.43
C TYR A 360 22.13 20.07 5.39
N GLN A 361 22.61 21.25 5.01
CA GLN A 361 24.02 21.60 5.19
C GLN A 361 24.43 21.47 6.65
N LYS A 362 23.65 22.05 7.57
CA LYS A 362 23.92 21.95 9.02
C LYS A 362 23.85 20.51 9.54
N LEU A 363 22.88 19.72 9.06
CA LEU A 363 22.73 18.32 9.50
C LEU A 363 23.82 17.40 8.97
N LEU A 364 24.37 17.66 7.78
CA LEU A 364 25.41 16.84 7.15
C LEU A 364 26.82 17.19 7.64
N GLN A 365 27.06 18.46 7.98
CA GLN A 365 28.39 18.97 8.36
C GLN A 365 29.14 18.14 9.44
N PRO A 366 28.49 17.58 10.48
CA PRO A 366 29.19 16.75 11.45
C PRO A 366 29.78 15.46 10.87
N TYR A 367 29.25 14.98 9.74
CA TYR A 367 29.56 13.66 9.20
C TYR A 367 30.53 13.70 8.02
N PHE A 368 30.80 14.88 7.43
CA PHE A 368 31.59 15.04 6.21
C PHE A 368 32.54 16.23 6.33
N GLU A 369 33.75 16.09 5.77
CA GLU A 369 34.75 17.17 5.74
C GLU A 369 34.25 18.40 5.00
N GLN A 370 33.51 18.20 3.90
CA GLN A 370 32.92 19.27 3.11
C GLN A 370 31.52 18.89 2.63
N VAL A 371 30.61 19.87 2.61
CA VAL A 371 29.23 19.71 2.12
C VAL A 371 28.89 20.87 1.20
N HIS A 372 28.77 20.59 -0.09
CA HIS A 372 28.50 21.56 -1.15
C HIS A 372 27.08 21.37 -1.68
N PHE A 373 26.26 22.42 -1.64
CA PHE A 373 24.96 22.39 -2.29
C PHE A 373 25.12 22.68 -3.78
N LEU A 374 24.80 21.70 -4.63
CA LEU A 374 24.96 21.79 -6.09
C LEU A 374 23.73 22.39 -6.80
N GLY A 375 22.66 22.66 -6.05
CA GLY A 375 21.44 23.26 -6.54
C GLY A 375 20.22 22.34 -6.49
N MET A 376 19.05 22.92 -6.80
CA MET A 376 17.80 22.21 -6.97
C MET A 376 17.60 21.90 -8.46
N LYS A 377 17.43 20.62 -8.79
CA LYS A 377 17.18 20.13 -10.15
C LYS A 377 15.72 19.74 -10.32
N PRO A 378 15.01 20.29 -11.33
CA PRO A 378 13.61 19.99 -11.56
C PRO A 378 13.43 18.58 -12.12
N LEU A 379 12.66 17.75 -11.42
CA LEU A 379 12.37 16.37 -11.81
C LEU A 379 11.07 16.23 -12.60
N PHE A 380 10.07 17.07 -12.31
CA PHE A 380 8.78 17.01 -12.98
C PHE A 380 8.19 18.40 -13.13
N TYR A 381 7.55 18.66 -14.27
CA TYR A 381 6.83 19.88 -14.55
C TYR A 381 5.33 19.58 -14.66
N ALA A 382 4.50 20.42 -14.04
CA ALA A 382 3.06 20.37 -14.19
C ALA A 382 2.54 21.76 -14.53
N ASN A 383 1.79 21.87 -15.63
CA ASN A 383 1.22 23.13 -16.11
C ASN A 383 2.27 24.22 -16.36
N GLY A 384 3.45 23.84 -16.86
CA GLY A 384 4.56 24.76 -17.12
C GLY A 384 5.41 25.14 -15.90
N GLU A 385 5.03 24.72 -14.70
CA GLU A 385 5.75 25.02 -13.44
C GLU A 385 6.48 23.78 -12.90
N VAL A 386 7.57 24.00 -12.14
CA VAL A 386 8.29 22.91 -11.47
C VAL A 386 7.41 22.32 -10.37
N ALA A 387 6.99 21.08 -10.56
CA ALA A 387 6.08 20.36 -9.68
C ALA A 387 6.80 19.42 -8.69
N LYS A 388 8.01 18.96 -9.06
CA LYS A 388 8.89 18.17 -8.20
C LYS A 388 10.34 18.54 -8.49
N GLY A 389 11.17 18.61 -7.45
CA GLY A 389 12.60 18.88 -7.57
C GLY A 389 13.43 18.00 -6.64
N ALA A 390 14.70 17.84 -6.99
CA ALA A 390 15.73 17.20 -6.20
C ALA A 390 16.78 18.23 -5.78
N PHE A 391 16.98 18.38 -4.48
CA PHE A 391 18.10 19.13 -3.91
C PHE A 391 19.29 18.19 -3.82
N ILE A 392 20.39 18.57 -4.47
CA ILE A 392 21.59 17.74 -4.58
C ILE A 392 22.70 18.37 -3.75
N PHE A 393 23.28 17.58 -2.85
CA PHE A 393 24.43 17.97 -2.05
C PHE A 393 25.58 17.00 -2.32
N GLU A 394 26.74 17.53 -2.69
CA GLU A 394 27.99 16.78 -2.75
C GLU A 394 28.62 16.79 -1.35
N CYS A 395 28.92 15.61 -0.83
CA CYS A 395 29.45 15.42 0.51
C CYS A 395 30.80 14.69 0.38
N ILE A 396 31.89 15.32 0.82
CA ILE A 396 33.26 14.83 0.62
C ILE A 396 33.84 14.41 1.97
N GLY A 397 34.60 13.31 1.97
CA GLY A 397 35.32 12.84 3.15
C GLY A 397 34.38 12.39 4.27
N TYR A 398 33.59 11.34 4.02
CA TYR A 398 32.70 10.81 5.05
C TYR A 398 33.50 10.29 6.27
N SER A 399 33.22 10.85 7.44
CA SER A 399 33.92 10.56 8.72
C SER A 399 33.79 9.10 9.17
N GLY A 400 32.70 8.42 8.81
CA GLY A 400 32.29 7.14 9.38
C GLY A 400 31.40 7.26 10.61
N GLU A 401 31.02 8.47 11.02
CA GLU A 401 30.06 8.69 12.11
C GLU A 401 28.61 8.62 11.62
N VAL A 402 27.69 8.21 12.50
CA VAL A 402 26.26 8.12 12.20
C VAL A 402 25.44 8.91 13.22
N PRO A 403 24.27 9.44 12.82
CA PRO A 403 23.32 10.03 13.76
C PRO A 403 22.95 9.05 14.87
N VAL A 404 22.65 9.61 16.04
CA VAL A 404 22.15 8.85 17.19
C VAL A 404 20.94 8.03 16.77
N ASP A 405 21.00 6.73 17.07
CA ASP A 405 19.93 5.81 16.74
C ASP A 405 18.64 6.20 17.49
N PRO A 406 17.56 6.60 16.80
CA PRO A 406 16.33 6.90 17.50
C PRO A 406 15.79 5.61 18.11
N HIS A 407 15.47 5.64 19.41
CA HIS A 407 14.73 4.56 20.09
C HIS A 407 13.29 4.35 19.54
N LEU A 408 12.96 4.97 18.40
CA LEU A 408 11.72 4.84 17.66
C LEU A 408 11.84 3.67 16.66
N TYR A 409 11.49 2.49 17.18
CA TYR A 409 11.39 1.15 16.56
C TYR A 409 12.43 0.79 15.53
#